data_AF-A0A1H2EHB4-F1
#
_entry.id   AF-A0A1H2EHB4-F1
#
_cell.length_a   1.000
_cell.length_b   1.000
_cell.length_c   1.000
_cell.angle_alpha   90.00
_cell.angle_beta   90.00
_cell.angle_gamma   90.00
#
_symmetry.space_group_name_H-M   'P 1'
#
loop_
_entity.id
_entity.type
_entity.pdbx_description
1 polymer ?
#
loop_
_entity_poly.entity_id
_entity_poly.type
_entity_poly.pdbx_seq_one_letter_code
_entity_poly.pdbx_strand_id
1 'polypeptide(L)'
;MHPLAVRTATTLLLAGGISALFALPALAAYEHGPGALQIWDAEGQANAAAWVKLWLAFMAAAMLSGVFFVWKHSEARWVVAGVVLGLLITKFVIPALSIINLSGLVGLVHVLCWSPALYLLLKNRPFGKGFSPYAVWTGVVTAVILFSFIFDIRDAAIYLHHRATR
;
A
#
# COMPACT_ATOMS: atom_id res chain seq x y z
N MET A 1 31.07 1.79 -43.00
CA MET A 1 30.02 2.07 -42.00
C MET A 1 29.13 3.17 -42.54
N HIS A 2 27.82 2.92 -42.64
CA HIS A 2 26.89 3.76 -43.40
C HIS A 2 26.51 5.03 -42.61
N PRO A 3 26.59 6.25 -43.19
CA PRO A 3 26.35 7.52 -42.48
C PRO A 3 24.92 7.69 -41.95
N LEU A 4 23.99 6.84 -42.39
CA LEU A 4 22.60 6.79 -41.92
C LEU A 4 22.46 6.17 -40.52
N ALA A 5 23.31 5.21 -40.14
CA ALA A 5 23.23 4.51 -38.85
C ALA A 5 23.67 5.38 -37.67
N VAL A 6 24.61 6.31 -37.90
CA VAL A 6 25.09 7.27 -36.89
C VAL A 6 24.01 8.31 -36.58
N ARG A 7 23.27 8.77 -37.60
CA ARG A 7 22.19 9.77 -37.42
C ARG A 7 21.01 9.22 -36.64
N THR A 8 20.60 7.98 -36.85
CA THR A 8 19.51 7.35 -36.07
C THR A 8 19.88 7.10 -34.61
N ALA A 9 21.14 6.74 -34.32
CA ALA A 9 21.61 6.54 -32.96
C ALA A 9 21.65 7.85 -32.14
N THR A 10 22.07 8.97 -32.76
CA THR A 10 22.11 10.28 -32.08
C THR A 10 20.70 10.80 -31.76
N THR A 11 19.73 10.60 -32.64
CA THR A 11 18.34 11.04 -32.42
C THR A 11 17.63 10.23 -31.32
N LEU A 12 17.92 8.92 -31.21
CA LEU A 12 17.38 8.06 -30.14
C LEU A 12 17.96 8.40 -28.75
N LEU A 13 19.26 8.73 -28.68
CA LEU A 13 19.91 9.18 -27.45
C LEU A 13 19.38 10.54 -26.97
N LEU A 14 19.09 11.45 -27.90
CA LEU A 14 18.48 12.75 -27.58
C LEU A 14 17.02 12.61 -27.15
N ALA A 15 16.22 11.75 -27.78
CA ALA A 15 14.82 11.51 -27.39
C ALA A 15 14.71 10.84 -26.00
N GLY A 16 15.61 9.91 -25.68
CA GLY A 16 15.70 9.27 -24.35
C GLY A 16 16.18 10.23 -23.27
N GLY A 17 17.16 11.09 -23.57
CA GLY A 17 17.68 12.10 -22.65
C GLY A 17 16.69 13.22 -22.34
N ILE A 18 15.92 13.66 -23.34
CA ILE A 18 14.90 14.70 -23.19
C ILE A 18 13.71 14.19 -22.37
N SER A 19 13.28 12.94 -22.56
CA SER A 19 12.22 12.32 -21.76
C SER A 19 12.60 12.17 -20.28
N ALA A 20 13.87 11.88 -19.99
CA ALA A 20 14.39 11.80 -18.62
C ALA A 20 14.44 13.18 -17.92
N LEU A 21 14.71 14.26 -18.67
CA LEU A 21 14.77 15.62 -18.14
C LEU A 21 13.38 16.19 -17.77
N PHE A 22 12.30 15.73 -18.41
CA PHE A 22 10.92 16.12 -18.07
C PHE A 22 10.29 15.28 -16.96
N ALA A 23 10.85 14.11 -16.61
CA ALA A 23 10.39 13.28 -15.51
C ALA A 23 10.91 13.76 -14.13
N LEU A 24 12.09 14.40 -14.10
CA LEU A 24 12.73 14.88 -12.87
C LEU A 24 11.93 15.96 -12.10
N PRO A 25 11.26 16.95 -12.73
CA PRO A 25 10.50 17.97 -12.01
C PRO A 25 9.23 17.42 -11.34
N ALA A 26 8.65 16.34 -11.87
CA ALA A 26 7.43 15.74 -11.33
C ALA A 26 7.68 14.91 -10.05
N LEU A 27 8.88 14.34 -9.91
CA LEU A 27 9.34 13.65 -8.70
C LEU A 27 9.76 14.64 -7.61
N ALA A 28 10.31 15.80 -7.98
CA ALA A 28 10.73 16.84 -7.04
C ALA A 28 9.57 17.58 -6.34
N ALA A 29 8.31 17.28 -6.69
CA ALA A 29 7.13 17.98 -6.18
C ALA A 29 6.53 17.34 -4.92
N TYR A 30 6.87 16.10 -4.58
CA TYR A 30 6.28 15.39 -3.45
C TYR A 30 7.30 15.19 -2.33
N GLU A 31 6.91 15.56 -1.11
CA GLU A 31 7.71 15.31 0.09
C GLU A 31 7.60 13.84 0.51
N HIS A 32 8.60 13.34 1.24
CA HIS A 32 8.59 12.00 1.83
C HIS A 32 7.90 12.03 3.20
N GLY A 33 6.81 11.26 3.37
CA GLY A 33 6.08 11.26 4.63
C GLY A 33 4.72 10.53 4.58
N PRO A 34 3.98 10.53 5.71
CA PRO A 34 2.75 9.75 5.85
C PRO A 34 1.51 10.42 5.25
N GLY A 35 1.59 11.66 4.76
CA GLY A 35 0.45 12.37 4.17
C GLY A 35 0.01 11.75 2.84
N ALA A 36 -1.28 11.88 2.53
CA ALA A 36 -1.91 11.24 1.35
C ALA A 36 -1.18 11.47 0.01
N LEU A 37 -0.58 12.66 -0.19
CA LEU A 37 0.17 13.03 -1.39
C LEU A 37 1.69 13.05 -1.16
N GLN A 38 2.17 12.46 -0.07
CA GLN A 38 3.60 12.30 0.21
C GLN A 38 4.08 10.92 -0.25
N ILE A 39 5.35 10.83 -0.62
CA ILE A 39 6.00 9.59 -1.05
C ILE A 39 6.13 8.65 0.15
N TRP A 40 5.60 7.44 0.00
CA TRP A 40 5.65 6.38 1.00
C TRP A 40 6.77 5.38 0.68
N ASP A 41 7.99 5.75 1.03
CA ASP A 41 9.18 4.92 0.93
C ASP A 41 9.91 4.80 2.29
N ALA A 42 11.17 4.36 2.30
CA ALA A 42 11.93 4.22 3.53
C ALA A 42 12.13 5.57 4.25
N GLU A 43 12.34 6.65 3.49
CA GLU A 43 12.47 8.00 4.04
C GLU A 43 11.13 8.51 4.55
N GLY A 44 10.04 8.29 3.81
CA GLY A 44 8.69 8.67 4.26
C GLY A 44 8.27 7.96 5.53
N GLN A 45 8.65 6.69 5.69
CA GLN A 45 8.48 5.93 6.93
C GLN A 45 9.36 6.47 8.05
N ALA A 46 10.60 6.89 7.76
CA ALA A 46 11.50 7.50 8.73
C ALA A 46 10.99 8.88 9.22
N ASN A 47 10.29 9.63 8.37
CA ASN A 47 9.69 10.93 8.71
C ASN A 47 8.36 10.80 9.49
N ALA A 48 7.78 9.60 9.56
CA ALA A 48 6.57 9.38 10.34
C ALA A 48 6.81 9.57 11.85
N ALA A 49 5.79 10.09 12.53
CA ALA A 49 5.80 10.23 13.99
C ALA A 49 6.00 8.86 14.68
N ALA A 50 6.61 8.87 15.87
CA ALA A 50 6.95 7.64 16.59
C ALA A 50 5.73 6.72 16.84
N TRP A 51 4.57 7.32 17.15
CA TRP A 51 3.34 6.56 17.36
C TRP A 51 2.84 5.88 16.08
N VAL A 52 3.04 6.48 14.89
CA VAL A 52 2.68 5.88 13.60
C VAL A 52 3.56 4.67 13.33
N LYS A 53 4.88 4.79 13.56
CA LYS A 53 5.81 3.67 13.40
C LYS A 53 5.45 2.49 14.31
N LEU A 54 5.12 2.79 15.58
CA LEU A 54 4.66 1.77 16.53
C LEU A 54 3.34 1.14 16.07
N TRP A 55 2.40 1.94 15.58
CA TRP A 55 1.13 1.46 15.05
C TRP A 55 1.34 0.54 13.85
N LEU A 56 2.19 0.92 12.88
CA LEU A 56 2.51 0.11 11.71
C LEU A 56 3.11 -1.25 12.10
N ALA A 57 4.03 -1.26 13.08
CA ALA A 57 4.63 -2.49 13.60
C ALA A 57 3.58 -3.39 14.28
N PHE A 58 2.73 -2.81 15.13
CA PHE A 58 1.65 -3.53 15.80
C PHE A 58 0.64 -4.10 14.80
N MET A 59 0.19 -3.29 13.84
CA MET A 59 -0.71 -3.69 12.77
C MET A 59 -0.14 -4.86 11.96
N ALA A 60 1.13 -4.74 11.52
CA ALA A 60 1.80 -5.80 10.79
C ALA A 60 1.86 -7.10 11.60
N ALA A 61 2.26 -7.04 12.88
CA ALA A 61 2.31 -8.20 13.75
C ALA A 61 0.92 -8.85 13.96
N ALA A 62 -0.10 -8.03 14.23
CA ALA A 62 -1.46 -8.51 14.42
C ALA A 62 -2.00 -9.23 13.18
N MET A 63 -1.85 -8.63 11.99
CA MET A 63 -2.37 -9.23 10.76
C MET A 63 -1.55 -10.44 10.29
N LEU A 64 -0.21 -10.39 10.38
CA LEU A 64 0.67 -11.50 9.98
C LEU A 64 0.56 -12.71 10.92
N SER A 65 0.25 -12.50 12.20
CA SER A 65 -0.03 -13.61 13.12
C SER A 65 -1.27 -14.44 12.71
N GLY A 66 -2.06 -13.96 11.75
CA GLY A 66 -3.11 -14.74 11.10
C GLY A 66 -2.62 -16.04 10.47
N VAL A 67 -1.32 -16.15 10.13
CA VAL A 67 -0.70 -17.37 9.58
C VAL A 67 -0.91 -18.60 10.47
N PHE A 68 -1.00 -18.42 11.79
CA PHE A 68 -1.25 -19.54 12.72
C PHE A 68 -2.67 -20.10 12.63
N PHE A 69 -3.60 -19.39 12.00
CA PHE A 69 -5.02 -19.71 11.94
C PHE A 69 -5.52 -20.10 10.53
N VAL A 70 -4.71 -19.91 9.48
CA VAL A 70 -5.14 -20.08 8.07
C VAL A 70 -5.67 -21.47 7.74
N TRP A 71 -5.17 -22.52 8.40
CA TRP A 71 -5.57 -23.90 8.11
C TRP A 71 -7.03 -24.15 8.43
N LYS A 72 -7.48 -23.71 9.62
CA LYS A 72 -8.81 -24.01 10.15
C LYS A 72 -9.83 -22.90 9.91
N HIS A 73 -9.38 -21.68 9.61
CA HIS A 73 -10.25 -20.51 9.62
C HIS A 73 -10.17 -19.74 8.31
N SER A 74 -11.31 -19.56 7.65
CA SER A 74 -11.37 -18.85 6.37
C SER A 74 -11.07 -17.37 6.55
N GLU A 75 -11.52 -16.73 7.63
CA GLU A 75 -11.27 -15.31 7.90
C GLU A 75 -9.76 -15.03 7.99
N ALA A 76 -9.00 -15.92 8.63
CA ALA A 76 -7.55 -15.83 8.68
C ALA A 76 -6.90 -15.90 7.30
N ARG A 77 -7.39 -16.77 6.41
CA ARG A 77 -6.89 -16.84 5.02
C ARG A 77 -7.12 -15.52 4.29
N TRP A 78 -8.28 -14.90 4.46
CA TRP A 78 -8.60 -13.63 3.82
C TRP A 78 -7.79 -12.46 4.37
N VAL A 79 -7.55 -12.41 5.69
CA VAL A 79 -6.65 -11.41 6.30
C VAL A 79 -5.23 -11.57 5.73
N VAL A 80 -4.67 -12.78 5.77
CA VAL A 80 -3.31 -13.04 5.29
C VAL A 80 -3.21 -12.81 3.78
N ALA A 81 -4.18 -13.27 2.99
CA ALA A 81 -4.22 -13.02 1.55
C ALA A 81 -4.29 -11.53 1.22
N GLY A 82 -5.08 -10.75 1.95
CA GLY A 82 -5.16 -9.29 1.80
C GLY A 82 -3.82 -8.60 2.08
N VAL A 83 -3.12 -9.00 3.15
CA VAL A 83 -1.77 -8.48 3.46
C VAL A 83 -0.78 -8.87 2.37
N VAL A 84 -0.73 -10.15 2.00
CA VAL A 84 0.20 -10.65 0.97
C VAL A 84 -0.04 -9.95 -0.36
N LEU A 85 -1.30 -9.84 -0.79
CA LEU A 85 -1.65 -9.16 -2.03
C LEU A 85 -1.25 -7.67 -1.99
N GLY A 86 -1.53 -6.97 -0.89
CA GLY A 86 -1.14 -5.57 -0.71
C GLY A 86 0.38 -5.38 -0.77
N LEU A 87 1.15 -6.28 -0.15
CA LEU A 87 2.61 -6.29 -0.24
C LEU A 87 3.09 -6.54 -1.66
N LEU A 88 2.50 -7.50 -2.37
CA LEU A 88 2.87 -7.79 -3.75
C LEU A 88 2.61 -6.60 -4.68
N ILE A 89 1.45 -5.95 -4.52
CA ILE A 89 1.11 -4.74 -5.27
C ILE A 89 2.14 -3.64 -5.00
N THR A 90 2.41 -3.37 -3.72
CA THR A 90 3.29 -2.26 -3.32
C THR A 90 4.75 -2.49 -3.68
N LYS A 91 5.24 -3.73 -3.58
CA LYS A 91 6.65 -4.07 -3.82
C LYS A 91 6.99 -4.37 -5.27
N PHE A 92 6.04 -4.87 -6.06
CA PHE A 92 6.31 -5.32 -7.42
C PHE A 92 5.49 -4.57 -8.47
N VAL A 93 4.16 -4.48 -8.30
CA VAL A 93 3.28 -3.90 -9.33
C VAL A 93 3.48 -2.40 -9.46
N ILE A 94 3.45 -1.65 -8.35
CA ILE A 94 3.62 -0.19 -8.36
C ILE A 94 4.97 0.21 -8.98
N PRO A 95 6.12 -0.36 -8.56
CA PRO A 95 7.40 -0.07 -9.19
C PRO A 95 7.49 -0.52 -10.65
N ALA A 96 6.97 -1.69 -11.01
CA ALA A 96 7.01 -2.19 -12.39
C ALA A 96 6.25 -1.28 -13.36
N LEU A 97 5.20 -0.61 -12.89
CA LEU A 97 4.42 0.37 -13.66
C LEU A 97 4.97 1.79 -13.55
N SER A 98 6.11 2.01 -12.88
CA SER A 98 6.71 3.34 -12.65
C SER A 98 5.72 4.32 -11.99
N ILE A 99 4.83 3.81 -11.13
CA ILE A 99 3.87 4.63 -10.39
C ILE A 99 4.55 5.19 -9.14
N ILE A 100 4.44 6.49 -8.92
CA ILE A 100 4.92 7.12 -7.68
C ILE A 100 4.08 6.59 -6.52
N ASN A 101 4.74 5.94 -5.55
CA ASN A 101 4.10 5.29 -4.41
C ASN A 101 3.68 6.31 -3.34
N LEU A 102 2.64 7.08 -3.61
CA LEU A 102 2.09 8.03 -2.65
C LEU A 102 1.33 7.30 -1.53
N SER A 103 1.35 7.83 -0.30
CA SER A 103 0.70 7.17 0.86
C SER A 103 -0.80 6.92 0.63
N GLY A 104 -1.50 7.80 -0.09
CA GLY A 104 -2.91 7.59 -0.42
C GLY A 104 -3.15 6.44 -1.41
N LEU A 105 -2.19 6.10 -2.28
CA LEU A 105 -2.24 4.87 -3.08
C LEU A 105 -2.09 3.63 -2.20
N VAL A 106 -1.22 3.69 -1.19
CA VAL A 106 -1.07 2.60 -0.21
C VAL A 106 -2.36 2.42 0.59
N GLY A 107 -2.99 3.51 1.02
CA GLY A 107 -4.31 3.48 1.67
C GLY A 107 -5.39 2.88 0.76
N LEU A 108 -5.40 3.23 -0.53
CA LEU A 108 -6.31 2.61 -1.50
C LEU A 108 -6.09 1.10 -1.62
N VAL A 109 -4.83 0.65 -1.67
CA VAL A 109 -4.49 -0.78 -1.69
C VAL A 109 -4.97 -1.48 -0.42
N HIS A 110 -4.81 -0.88 0.77
CA HIS A 110 -5.35 -1.43 2.02
C HIS A 110 -6.87 -1.57 1.97
N VAL A 111 -7.59 -0.51 1.57
CA VAL A 111 -9.05 -0.54 1.47
C VAL A 111 -9.49 -1.68 0.56
N LEU A 112 -8.90 -1.82 -0.62
CA LEU A 112 -9.26 -2.87 -1.58
C LEU A 112 -8.92 -4.27 -1.07
N CYS A 113 -7.71 -4.46 -0.53
CA CYS A 113 -7.22 -5.80 -0.16
C CYS A 113 -7.78 -6.29 1.17
N TRP A 114 -8.08 -5.40 2.13
CA TRP A 114 -8.52 -5.78 3.47
C TRP A 114 -10.05 -5.79 3.62
N SER A 115 -10.79 -5.08 2.76
CA SER A 115 -12.27 -5.07 2.82
C SER A 115 -12.92 -6.45 2.75
N PRO A 116 -12.48 -7.41 1.90
CA PRO A 116 -13.04 -8.76 1.90
C PRO A 116 -12.86 -9.48 3.25
N ALA A 117 -11.68 -9.30 3.87
CA ALA A 117 -11.40 -9.88 5.18
C ALA A 117 -12.26 -9.23 6.27
N LEU A 118 -12.36 -7.90 6.27
CA LEU A 118 -13.21 -7.16 7.21
C LEU A 118 -14.67 -7.58 7.10
N TYR A 119 -15.19 -7.73 5.88
CA TYR A 119 -16.55 -8.20 5.64
C TYR A 119 -16.80 -9.55 6.31
N LEU A 120 -15.89 -10.52 6.14
CA LEU A 120 -16.04 -11.84 6.76
C LEU A 120 -15.92 -11.80 8.29
N LEU A 121 -14.99 -11.01 8.82
CA LEU A 121 -14.84 -10.80 10.26
C LEU A 121 -16.12 -10.24 10.89
N LEU A 122 -16.72 -9.22 10.27
CA LEU A 122 -17.95 -8.58 10.75
C LEU A 122 -19.22 -9.41 10.51
N LYS A 123 -19.25 -10.22 9.45
CA LYS A 123 -20.35 -11.12 9.12
C LYS A 123 -20.39 -12.32 10.06
N ASN A 124 -19.26 -13.03 10.19
CA ASN A 124 -19.19 -14.29 10.94
C ASN A 124 -19.01 -14.07 12.45
N ARG A 125 -18.53 -12.88 12.83
CA ARG A 125 -18.29 -12.41 14.21
C ARG A 125 -17.61 -13.47 15.09
N PRO A 126 -16.48 -14.06 14.65
CA PRO A 126 -15.77 -15.08 15.43
C PRO A 126 -15.34 -14.57 16.82
N PHE A 127 -15.06 -13.28 16.95
CA PHE A 127 -14.77 -12.60 18.21
C PHE A 127 -15.92 -12.61 19.22
N GLY A 128 -17.17 -12.84 18.78
CA GLY A 128 -18.34 -12.93 19.65
C GLY A 128 -18.66 -14.35 20.14
N LYS A 129 -17.89 -15.36 19.73
CA LYS A 129 -18.20 -16.78 19.96
C LYS A 129 -17.45 -17.39 21.16
N GLY A 130 -16.95 -16.55 22.08
CA GLY A 130 -16.27 -16.96 23.32
C GLY A 130 -14.79 -16.56 23.39
N PHE A 131 -14.06 -17.08 24.37
CA PHE A 131 -12.68 -16.69 24.70
C PHE A 131 -11.64 -17.72 24.20
N SER A 132 -11.54 -17.90 22.89
CA SER A 132 -10.44 -18.66 22.28
C SER A 132 -9.32 -17.72 21.79
N PRO A 133 -8.06 -18.18 21.67
CA PRO A 133 -7.00 -17.38 21.07
C PRO A 133 -7.37 -16.84 19.68
N TYR A 134 -8.07 -17.65 18.88
CA TYR A 134 -8.59 -17.25 17.58
C TYR A 134 -9.63 -16.12 17.70
N ALA A 135 -10.61 -16.26 18.61
CA ALA A 135 -11.64 -15.24 18.82
C ALA A 135 -11.02 -13.89 19.24
N VAL A 136 -10.06 -13.92 20.17
CA VAL A 136 -9.32 -12.71 20.58
C VAL A 136 -8.55 -12.12 19.40
N TRP A 137 -7.82 -12.94 18.66
CA TRP A 137 -7.09 -12.51 17.47
C TRP A 137 -8.00 -11.84 16.44
N THR A 138 -9.17 -12.42 16.14
CA THR A 138 -10.13 -11.82 15.21
C THR A 138 -10.68 -10.49 15.71
N GLY A 139 -10.88 -10.33 17.02
CA GLY A 139 -11.28 -9.05 17.62
C GLY A 139 -10.21 -7.99 17.45
N VAL A 140 -8.95 -8.35 17.75
CA VAL A 140 -7.78 -7.46 17.58
C VAL A 140 -7.63 -7.04 16.12
N VAL A 141 -7.63 -7.98 15.17
CA VAL A 141 -7.46 -7.66 13.75
C VAL A 141 -8.65 -6.86 13.21
N THR A 142 -9.87 -7.12 13.68
CA THR A 142 -11.03 -6.29 13.31
C THR A 142 -10.83 -4.84 13.78
N ALA A 143 -10.40 -4.63 15.02
CA ALA A 143 -10.12 -3.30 15.54
C ALA A 143 -8.99 -2.59 14.78
N VAL A 144 -7.92 -3.32 14.44
CA VAL A 144 -6.79 -2.84 13.64
C VAL A 144 -7.26 -2.35 12.26
N ILE A 145 -8.00 -3.18 11.52
CA ILE A 145 -8.48 -2.81 10.18
C ILE A 145 -9.41 -1.59 10.25
N LEU A 146 -10.36 -1.58 11.20
CA LEU A 146 -11.29 -0.47 11.35
C LEU A 146 -10.58 0.85 11.69
N PHE A 147 -9.60 0.81 12.61
CA PHE A 147 -8.84 2.00 12.96
C PHE A 147 -7.99 2.49 11.78
N SER A 148 -7.29 1.59 11.07
CA SER A 148 -6.50 1.96 9.90
C SER A 148 -7.37 2.54 8.78
N PHE A 149 -8.57 2.01 8.57
CA PHE A 149 -9.50 2.49 7.55
C PHE A 149 -9.95 3.95 7.75
N ILE A 150 -9.92 4.48 8.98
CA ILE A 150 -10.19 5.91 9.22
C ILE A 150 -9.19 6.78 8.44
N PHE A 151 -7.93 6.38 8.39
CA PHE A 151 -6.87 7.08 7.67
C PHE A 151 -6.82 6.65 6.20
N ASP A 152 -6.86 5.34 5.94
CA ASP A 152 -6.72 4.80 4.59
C ASP A 152 -7.83 5.30 3.64
N ILE A 153 -9.09 5.38 4.10
CA ILE A 153 -10.21 5.85 3.27
C ILE A 153 -10.04 7.33 2.94
N ARG A 154 -9.69 8.16 3.93
CA ARG A 154 -9.44 9.60 3.72
C ARG A 154 -8.33 9.80 2.72
N ASP A 155 -7.20 9.14 2.91
CA ASP A 155 -6.00 9.35 2.11
C ASP A 155 -6.18 8.76 0.70
N ALA A 156 -6.89 7.64 0.56
CA ALA A 156 -7.31 7.09 -0.73
C ALA A 156 -8.22 8.05 -1.49
N ALA A 157 -9.19 8.69 -0.81
CA ALA A 157 -10.07 9.67 -1.43
C ALA A 157 -9.30 10.90 -1.94
N ILE A 158 -8.36 11.43 -1.13
CA ILE A 158 -7.48 12.54 -1.55
C ILE A 158 -6.62 12.13 -2.75
N TYR A 159 -6.05 10.92 -2.72
CA TYR A 159 -5.26 10.39 -3.84
C TYR A 159 -6.10 10.28 -5.13
N LEU A 160 -7.27 9.64 -5.07
CA LEU A 160 -8.15 9.48 -6.23
C LEU A 160 -8.59 10.82 -6.80
N HIS A 161 -8.94 11.78 -5.93
CA HIS A 161 -9.28 13.13 -6.37
C HIS A 161 -8.12 13.79 -7.11
N HIS A 162 -6.91 13.74 -6.53
CA HIS A 162 -5.70 14.29 -7.15
C HIS A 162 -5.37 13.66 -8.51
N ARG A 163 -5.64 12.36 -8.68
CA ARG A 163 -5.47 11.65 -9.96
C ARG A 163 -6.56 11.97 -10.98
N ALA A 164 -7.74 12.42 -10.54
CA ALA A 164 -8.84 12.79 -11.44
C ALA A 164 -8.71 14.23 -11.98
N THR A 165 -7.98 15.10 -11.28
CA THR A 165 -7.85 16.53 -11.62
C THR A 165 -6.52 16.92 -12.26
N ARG A 166 -5.63 15.95 -12.56
CA ARG A 166 -4.34 16.16 -13.23
C ARG A 166 -4.19 15.20 -14.39
#